data_AF-A0A933F8K0-F1
#
_entry.id   AF-A0A933F8K0-F1
#
_cell.length_a   1.000
_cell.length_b   1.000
_cell.length_c   1.000
_cell.angle_alpha   90.00
_cell.angle_beta   90.00
_cell.angle_gamma   90.00
#
_symmetry.space_group_name_H-M   'P 1'
#
loop_
_entity.id
_entity.type
_entity.pdbx_description
1 polymer ?
#
loop_
_entity_poly.entity_id
_entity_poly.type
_entity_poly.pdbx_seq_one_letter_code
_entity_poly.pdbx_strand_id
1 'polypeptide(L)'
;MEGVRAVRTDAGPAFARLLQSRKAIPVLVDPGGASIPGLKPTVLVDARMRKKERSDSTVAEAPFVIGLGPGFLAGREAHVVIETARGPDLGTVITQGEALPYDGKPVNLGGFTTERYLYAPTGGVFRTPLDIGARVRAGETLGEVAGALLVATVGGTIRGILKDGIRVRQGQKLLDIDPREEPVLTGISQKAQAIAAGVAAAIAAWETSAARRPPAKEGGR
;
A
#
# COMPACT_ATOMS: atom_id res chain seq x y z
N MET A 1 0.79 -7.90 -12.91
CA MET A 1 0.82 -7.04 -14.11
C MET A 1 2.03 -7.43 -14.90
N GLU A 2 1.85 -8.23 -15.94
CA GLU A 2 2.94 -8.57 -16.86
C GLU A 2 3.19 -7.37 -17.77
N GLY A 3 4.45 -7.06 -18.08
CA GLY A 3 4.84 -5.96 -18.96
C GLY A 3 4.83 -4.54 -18.35
N VAL A 4 4.31 -4.33 -17.14
CA VAL A 4 4.35 -3.02 -16.47
C VAL A 4 5.67 -2.85 -15.71
N ARG A 5 6.49 -1.90 -16.14
CA ARG A 5 7.76 -1.55 -15.50
C ARG A 5 7.59 -0.28 -14.65
N ALA A 6 8.14 -0.30 -13.44
CA ALA A 6 8.32 0.88 -12.60
C ALA A 6 9.82 1.23 -12.48
N VAL A 7 10.15 2.52 -12.41
CA VAL A 7 11.55 2.99 -12.34
C VAL A 7 11.66 4.06 -11.26
N ARG A 8 12.59 3.87 -10.32
CA ARG A 8 12.92 4.90 -9.33
C ARG A 8 13.57 6.10 -10.01
N THR A 9 13.10 7.29 -9.68
CA THR A 9 13.65 8.57 -10.13
C THR A 9 14.00 9.41 -8.92
N ASP A 10 15.19 9.99 -8.92
CA ASP A 10 15.69 10.76 -7.77
C ASP A 10 15.42 12.28 -7.93
N ALA A 11 14.86 12.74 -9.07
CA ALA A 11 14.62 14.16 -9.36
C ALA A 11 13.39 14.43 -10.27
N GLY A 12 12.77 15.60 -10.10
CA GLY A 12 11.57 16.05 -10.83
C GLY A 12 11.67 16.00 -12.37
N PRO A 13 12.76 16.48 -13.01
CA PRO A 13 12.86 16.42 -14.48
C PRO A 13 12.95 15.01 -15.05
N ALA A 14 13.54 14.06 -14.31
CA ALA A 14 13.58 12.65 -14.73
C ALA A 14 12.20 12.00 -14.56
N PHE A 15 11.52 12.30 -13.46
CA PHE A 15 10.14 11.88 -13.22
C PHE A 15 9.20 12.36 -14.33
N ALA A 16 9.22 13.66 -14.64
CA ALA A 16 8.36 14.26 -15.66
C ALA A 16 8.63 13.69 -17.07
N ARG A 17 9.90 13.56 -17.46
CA ARG A 17 10.27 12.93 -18.74
C ARG A 17 9.77 11.50 -18.84
N LEU A 18 9.93 10.71 -17.77
CA LEU A 18 9.48 9.32 -17.78
C LEU A 18 7.95 9.24 -17.84
N LEU A 19 7.26 10.07 -17.06
CA LEU A 19 5.79 10.19 -17.08
C LEU A 19 5.28 10.53 -18.48
N GLN A 20 5.88 11.52 -19.14
CA GLN A 20 5.54 11.93 -20.52
C GLN A 20 5.80 10.82 -21.53
N SER A 21 6.92 10.10 -21.38
CA SER A 21 7.30 9.03 -22.31
C SER A 21 6.38 7.81 -22.25
N ARG A 22 5.65 7.62 -21.14
CA ARG A 22 4.83 6.43 -20.84
C ARG A 22 5.56 5.09 -20.96
N LYS A 23 6.90 5.09 -20.95
CA LYS A 23 7.73 3.87 -21.06
C LYS A 23 7.80 3.07 -19.77
N ALA A 24 7.57 3.71 -18.62
CA ALA A 24 7.50 3.08 -17.32
C ALA A 24 6.76 4.00 -16.33
N ILE A 25 6.33 3.43 -15.20
CA ILE A 25 5.77 4.17 -14.07
C ILE A 25 6.93 4.79 -13.26
N PRO A 26 7.04 6.13 -13.17
CA PRO A 26 8.07 6.74 -12.34
C PRO A 26 7.74 6.56 -10.85
N VAL A 27 8.76 6.30 -10.03
CA VAL A 27 8.65 6.13 -8.57
C VAL A 27 9.56 7.12 -7.88
N LEU A 28 9.01 7.93 -6.99
CA LEU A 28 9.74 8.92 -6.20
C LEU A 28 9.66 8.57 -4.72
N VAL A 29 10.75 8.78 -3.98
CA VAL A 29 10.72 8.76 -2.51
C VAL A 29 10.31 10.14 -2.03
N ASP A 30 9.03 10.30 -1.70
CA ASP A 30 8.44 11.57 -1.27
C ASP A 30 7.51 11.34 -0.07
N PRO A 31 8.04 11.13 1.14
CA PRO A 31 7.24 10.76 2.31
C PRO A 31 6.23 11.86 2.71
N GLY A 32 6.48 13.11 2.33
CA GLY A 32 5.62 14.25 2.66
C GLY A 32 4.74 14.75 1.51
N GLY A 33 4.81 14.14 0.33
CA GLY A 33 4.01 14.58 -0.83
C GLY A 33 4.40 15.95 -1.39
N ALA A 34 5.63 16.43 -1.14
CA ALA A 34 6.09 17.75 -1.56
C ALA A 34 6.09 17.93 -3.09
N SER A 35 6.09 16.83 -3.86
CA SER A 35 6.02 16.85 -5.32
C SER A 35 4.61 17.11 -5.87
N ILE A 36 3.55 16.87 -5.09
CA ILE A 36 2.15 16.93 -5.56
C ILE A 36 1.80 18.30 -6.19
N PRO A 37 2.10 19.46 -5.56
CA PRO A 37 1.78 20.77 -6.14
C PRO A 37 2.46 21.05 -7.48
N GLY A 38 3.67 20.50 -7.67
CA GLY A 38 4.43 20.63 -8.92
C GLY A 38 3.94 19.67 -10.01
N LEU A 39 3.52 18.46 -9.62
CA LEU A 39 3.01 17.45 -10.55
C LEU A 39 1.59 17.73 -11.03
N LYS A 40 0.76 18.40 -10.21
CA LYS A 40 -0.63 18.75 -10.51
C LYS A 40 -1.43 17.55 -11.08
N PRO A 41 -1.51 16.42 -10.34
CA PRO A 41 -2.21 15.26 -10.83
C PRO A 41 -3.71 15.57 -11.05
N THR A 42 -4.31 14.98 -12.08
CA THR A 42 -5.77 15.01 -12.27
C THR A 42 -6.50 14.15 -11.25
N VAL A 43 -5.88 13.02 -10.88
CA VAL A 43 -6.35 12.10 -9.84
C VAL A 43 -5.20 11.82 -8.88
N LEU A 44 -5.44 12.02 -7.59
CA LEU A 44 -4.55 11.59 -6.51
C LEU A 44 -5.17 10.42 -5.76
N VAL A 45 -4.42 9.33 -5.61
CA VAL A 45 -4.83 8.18 -4.78
C VAL A 45 -3.89 8.10 -3.58
N ASP A 46 -4.41 8.42 -2.39
CA ASP A 46 -3.66 8.26 -1.15
C ASP A 46 -3.78 6.81 -0.64
N ALA A 47 -2.79 6.01 -1.05
CA ALA A 47 -2.64 4.61 -0.69
C ALA A 47 -1.66 4.39 0.48
N ARG A 48 -1.32 5.44 1.26
CA ARG A 48 -0.41 5.31 2.41
C ARG A 48 -1.02 4.45 3.54
N MET A 49 -2.33 4.24 3.53
CA MET A 49 -3.09 3.40 4.46
C MET A 49 -2.79 3.74 5.92
N ARG A 50 -3.19 4.94 6.35
CA ARG A 50 -3.00 5.43 7.72
C ARG A 50 -3.95 4.71 8.68
N LYS A 51 -3.56 3.50 9.09
CA LYS A 51 -4.39 2.58 9.88
C LYS A 51 -5.03 3.19 11.13
N LYS A 52 -4.34 4.10 11.81
CA LYS A 52 -4.77 4.69 13.10
C LYS A 52 -4.82 6.21 13.08
N GLU A 53 -4.22 6.83 12.09
CA GLU A 53 -4.00 8.27 12.03
C GLU A 53 -4.90 8.86 10.96
N ARG A 54 -5.31 10.11 11.17
CA ARG A 54 -5.96 10.87 10.09
C ARG A 54 -4.95 11.14 8.99
N SER A 55 -5.37 11.03 7.72
CA SER A 55 -4.55 11.52 6.63
C SER A 55 -4.42 13.04 6.68
N ASP A 56 -3.27 13.53 6.23
CA ASP A 56 -2.98 14.93 5.95
C ASP A 56 -3.37 15.33 4.52
N SER A 57 -3.84 14.38 3.70
CA SER A 57 -4.37 14.67 2.36
C SER A 57 -5.67 15.46 2.42
N THR A 58 -5.95 16.21 1.35
CA THR A 58 -7.18 17.01 1.24
C THR A 58 -7.75 16.98 -0.17
N VAL A 59 -9.05 17.22 -0.30
CA VAL A 59 -9.72 17.39 -1.60
C VAL A 59 -9.14 18.51 -2.47
N ALA A 60 -8.32 19.41 -1.91
CA ALA A 60 -7.68 20.49 -2.66
C ALA A 60 -6.39 20.06 -3.39
N GLU A 61 -5.85 18.88 -3.10
CA GLU A 61 -4.57 18.41 -3.67
C GLU A 61 -4.68 17.99 -5.15
N ALA A 62 -5.88 17.65 -5.62
CA ALA A 62 -6.16 17.29 -7.01
C ALA A 62 -7.66 17.47 -7.34
N PRO A 63 -8.03 17.60 -8.63
CA PRO A 63 -9.44 17.61 -9.06
C PRO A 63 -10.26 16.39 -8.58
N PHE A 64 -9.60 15.26 -8.36
CA PHE A 64 -10.19 14.09 -7.73
C PHE A 64 -9.18 13.41 -6.81
N VAL A 65 -9.61 13.10 -5.59
CA VAL A 65 -8.76 12.55 -4.53
C VAL A 65 -9.47 11.33 -3.97
N ILE A 66 -8.76 10.20 -3.92
CA ILE A 66 -9.27 8.93 -3.42
C ILE A 66 -8.44 8.52 -2.20
N GLY A 67 -9.09 8.32 -1.06
CA GLY A 67 -8.46 7.77 0.15
C GLY A 67 -8.64 6.27 0.23
N LEU A 68 -7.62 5.51 0.61
CA LEU A 68 -7.75 4.05 0.81
C LEU A 68 -7.78 3.70 2.29
N GLY A 69 -8.94 3.21 2.74
CA GLY A 69 -9.14 2.67 4.09
C GLY A 69 -9.36 3.74 5.17
N PRO A 70 -9.11 3.39 6.45
CA PRO A 70 -9.34 4.31 7.56
C PRO A 70 -8.42 5.53 7.49
N GLY A 71 -8.83 6.61 8.16
CA GLY A 71 -8.09 7.87 8.21
C GLY A 71 -8.56 8.92 7.20
N PHE A 72 -9.68 8.69 6.51
CA PHE A 72 -10.29 9.63 5.57
C PHE A 72 -11.79 9.76 5.80
N LEU A 73 -12.29 10.99 5.70
CA LEU A 73 -13.71 11.30 5.53
C LEU A 73 -13.95 11.82 4.12
N ALA A 74 -14.91 11.20 3.43
CA ALA A 74 -15.36 11.66 2.13
C ALA A 74 -15.88 13.11 2.22
N GLY A 75 -15.40 13.97 1.32
CA GLY A 75 -15.66 15.41 1.29
C GLY A 75 -14.65 16.27 2.05
N ARG A 76 -13.71 15.69 2.81
CA ARG A 76 -12.68 16.44 3.56
C ARG A 76 -11.26 16.06 3.17
N GLU A 77 -10.82 14.86 3.55
CA GLU A 77 -9.47 14.39 3.20
C GLU A 77 -9.41 13.78 1.78
N ALA A 78 -10.55 13.27 1.30
CA ALA A 78 -10.69 12.72 -0.04
C ALA A 78 -12.08 12.99 -0.58
N HIS A 79 -12.26 12.94 -1.91
CA HIS A 79 -13.58 13.06 -2.53
C HIS A 79 -14.39 11.77 -2.31
N VAL A 80 -13.71 10.62 -2.38
CA VAL A 80 -14.27 9.31 -2.05
C VAL A 80 -13.25 8.48 -1.27
N VAL A 81 -13.75 7.52 -0.50
CA VAL A 81 -12.92 6.58 0.26
C VAL A 81 -13.19 5.17 -0.26
N ILE A 82 -12.16 4.33 -0.38
CA ILE A 82 -12.33 2.91 -0.73
C ILE A 82 -12.23 2.08 0.54
N GLU A 83 -13.21 1.23 0.80
CA GLU A 83 -13.16 0.29 1.91
C GLU A 83 -12.03 -0.73 1.72
N THR A 84 -11.23 -0.94 2.77
CA THR A 84 -10.08 -1.85 2.76
C THR A 84 -10.16 -2.93 3.84
N ALA A 85 -11.10 -2.87 4.77
CA ALA A 85 -11.39 -3.93 5.72
C ALA A 85 -11.90 -5.17 4.97
N ARG A 86 -11.53 -6.36 5.46
CA ARG A 86 -12.06 -7.60 4.89
C ARG A 86 -13.50 -7.75 5.36
N GLY A 87 -14.41 -7.97 4.41
CA GLY A 87 -15.82 -8.11 4.67
C GLY A 87 -16.63 -7.95 3.38
N PRO A 88 -17.97 -7.93 3.48
CA PRO A 88 -18.87 -7.74 2.35
C PRO A 88 -18.60 -6.46 1.57
N ASP A 89 -18.15 -5.40 2.24
CA ASP A 89 -17.97 -4.07 1.65
C ASP A 89 -16.56 -3.82 1.11
N LEU A 90 -15.68 -4.83 1.10
CA LEU A 90 -14.30 -4.67 0.64
C LEU A 90 -14.23 -4.15 -0.81
N GLY A 91 -13.58 -3.01 -1.01
CA GLY A 91 -13.44 -2.36 -2.33
C GLY A 91 -14.61 -1.45 -2.70
N THR A 92 -15.65 -1.34 -1.86
CA THR A 92 -16.77 -0.42 -2.10
C THR A 92 -16.30 1.03 -2.07
N VAL A 93 -16.88 1.85 -2.96
CA VAL A 93 -16.66 3.29 -3.03
C VAL A 93 -17.59 3.99 -2.05
N ILE A 94 -17.03 4.61 -1.02
CA ILE A 94 -17.72 5.38 0.01
C ILE A 94 -17.70 6.85 -0.41
N THR A 95 -18.88 7.38 -0.74
CA THR A 95 -19.08 8.77 -1.16
C THR A 95 -19.48 9.69 0.00
N GLN A 96 -19.88 9.12 1.13
CA GLN A 96 -20.21 9.83 2.38
C GLN A 96 -19.74 9.00 3.57
N GLY A 97 -19.06 9.63 4.53
CA GLY A 97 -18.53 8.95 5.71
C GLY A 97 -17.10 8.42 5.52
N GLU A 98 -16.75 7.41 6.33
CA GLU A 98 -15.41 6.86 6.46
C GLU A 98 -15.43 5.34 6.25
N ALA A 99 -14.29 4.76 5.88
CA ALA A 99 -14.11 3.30 5.91
C ALA A 99 -14.05 2.78 7.36
N LEU A 100 -14.24 1.46 7.51
CA LEU A 100 -14.15 0.80 8.80
C LEU A 100 -12.79 1.04 9.48
N PRO A 101 -12.77 1.26 10.82
CA PRO A 101 -11.55 1.45 11.56
C PRO A 101 -10.67 0.19 11.52
N TYR A 102 -9.35 0.37 11.62
CA TYR A 102 -8.44 -0.76 11.69
C TYR A 102 -8.63 -1.54 12.99
N ASP A 103 -9.02 -2.80 12.88
CA ASP A 103 -9.31 -3.68 14.03
C ASP A 103 -8.07 -4.32 14.67
N GLY A 104 -6.89 -4.19 14.04
CA GLY A 104 -5.65 -4.80 14.51
C GLY A 104 -5.56 -6.31 14.36
N LYS A 105 -6.61 -7.00 13.89
CA LYS A 105 -6.70 -8.46 13.92
C LYS A 105 -5.96 -9.05 12.73
N PRO A 106 -4.95 -9.92 12.95
CA PRO A 106 -4.31 -10.60 11.84
C PRO A 106 -5.21 -11.70 11.28
N VAL A 107 -5.13 -11.85 9.96
CA VAL A 107 -5.92 -12.84 9.22
C VAL A 107 -5.34 -14.23 9.44
N ASN A 108 -6.20 -15.18 9.79
CA ASN A 108 -5.86 -16.60 9.86
C ASN A 108 -5.38 -17.09 8.50
N LEU A 109 -4.25 -17.76 8.48
CA LEU A 109 -3.68 -18.39 7.29
C LEU A 109 -3.14 -19.77 7.70
N GLY A 110 -3.75 -20.83 7.17
CA GLY A 110 -3.37 -22.20 7.48
C GLY A 110 -3.44 -22.55 8.98
N GLY A 111 -4.39 -21.95 9.72
CA GLY A 111 -4.56 -22.19 11.16
C GLY A 111 -3.83 -21.20 12.06
N PHE A 112 -2.94 -20.35 11.54
CA PHE A 112 -2.11 -19.43 12.32
C PHE A 112 -2.47 -17.96 12.07
N THR A 113 -2.24 -17.10 13.06
CA THR A 113 -2.57 -15.66 12.99
C THR A 113 -1.35 -14.77 13.19
N THR A 114 -0.97 -14.47 14.43
CA THR A 114 0.19 -13.66 14.81
C THR A 114 1.49 -14.45 14.73
N GLU A 115 1.42 -15.75 14.98
CA GLU A 115 2.54 -16.68 15.12
C GLU A 115 3.30 -16.87 13.80
N ARG A 116 2.71 -16.47 12.67
CA ARG A 116 3.39 -16.54 11.37
C ARG A 116 4.25 -15.32 11.06
N TYR A 117 4.24 -14.30 11.90
CA TYR A 117 5.02 -13.10 11.71
C TYR A 117 6.21 -13.08 12.66
N LEU A 118 7.33 -12.57 12.16
CA LEU A 118 8.48 -12.23 13.00
C LEU A 118 8.62 -10.72 13.08
N TYR A 119 8.89 -10.25 14.29
CA TYR A 119 9.10 -8.85 14.61
C TYR A 119 10.51 -8.65 15.12
N ALA A 120 11.08 -7.48 14.86
CA ALA A 120 12.41 -7.14 15.32
C ALA A 120 12.44 -7.13 16.87
N PRO A 121 13.28 -7.96 17.51
CA PRO A 121 13.37 -8.00 18.98
C PRO A 121 14.02 -6.73 19.54
N THR A 122 14.86 -6.08 18.74
CA THR A 122 15.55 -4.83 19.05
C THR A 122 15.62 -3.91 17.82
N GLY A 123 16.06 -2.67 18.00
CA GLY A 123 16.41 -1.78 16.90
C GLY A 123 17.82 -2.06 16.38
N GLY A 124 18.01 -2.10 15.06
CA GLY A 124 19.31 -2.45 14.48
C GLY A 124 19.28 -2.68 12.98
N VAL A 125 20.36 -3.22 12.44
CA VAL A 125 20.40 -3.70 11.05
C VAL A 125 19.83 -5.11 11.03
N PHE A 126 18.82 -5.33 10.20
CA PHE A 126 18.27 -6.67 9.95
C PHE A 126 19.18 -7.43 8.98
N ARG A 127 19.58 -8.64 9.36
CA ARG A 127 20.38 -9.54 8.54
C ARG A 127 19.67 -10.87 8.32
N THR A 128 19.60 -11.32 7.08
CA THR A 128 19.03 -12.62 6.72
C THR A 128 19.61 -13.11 5.38
N PRO A 129 19.92 -14.41 5.25
CA PRO A 129 20.30 -15.02 3.97
C PRO A 129 19.09 -15.45 3.14
N LEU A 130 17.87 -15.30 3.66
CA LEU A 130 16.65 -15.86 3.08
C LEU A 130 15.94 -14.84 2.18
N ASP A 131 15.12 -15.36 1.26
CA ASP A 131 14.25 -14.57 0.40
C ASP A 131 12.84 -15.18 0.36
N ILE A 132 11.89 -14.47 -0.26
CA ILE A 132 10.55 -14.96 -0.55
C ILE A 132 10.66 -16.30 -1.30
N GLY A 133 9.91 -17.31 -0.82
CA GLY A 133 9.92 -18.67 -1.36
C GLY A 133 10.82 -19.64 -0.61
N ALA A 134 11.68 -19.18 0.29
CA ALA A 134 12.45 -20.09 1.15
C ALA A 134 11.52 -20.88 2.11
N ARG A 135 11.75 -22.19 2.18
CA ARG A 135 11.10 -23.10 3.13
C ARG A 135 11.84 -23.09 4.46
N VAL A 136 11.10 -23.03 5.56
CA VAL A 136 11.65 -22.94 6.92
C VAL A 136 10.89 -23.87 7.87
N ARG A 137 11.55 -24.29 8.95
CA ARG A 137 10.96 -25.10 10.02
C ARG A 137 10.77 -24.27 11.28
N ALA A 138 9.77 -24.64 12.10
CA ALA A 138 9.67 -24.08 13.44
C ALA A 138 10.96 -24.35 14.24
N GLY A 139 11.43 -23.35 14.98
CA GLY A 139 12.70 -23.40 15.71
C GLY A 139 13.95 -23.03 14.90
N GLU A 140 13.82 -22.85 13.58
CA GLU A 140 14.94 -22.46 12.72
C GLU A 140 15.31 -20.98 12.91
N THR A 141 16.61 -20.67 12.89
CA THR A 141 17.10 -19.29 12.89
C THR A 141 17.05 -18.72 11.48
N LEU A 142 16.24 -17.68 11.28
CA LEU A 142 16.00 -17.07 9.97
C LEU A 142 16.88 -15.85 9.69
N GLY A 143 17.62 -15.39 10.69
CA GLY A 143 18.44 -14.18 10.63
C GLY A 143 18.63 -13.56 12.01
N GLU A 144 19.02 -12.30 12.04
CA GLU A 144 19.23 -11.54 13.27
C GLU A 144 18.97 -10.05 13.11
N VAL A 145 18.80 -9.35 14.22
CA VAL A 145 18.85 -7.88 14.29
C VAL A 145 19.84 -7.48 15.37
N ALA A 146 20.95 -6.85 14.96
CA ALA A 146 22.03 -6.43 15.88
C ALA A 146 22.47 -7.54 16.85
N GLY A 147 22.70 -8.77 16.32
CA GLY A 147 23.11 -9.95 17.09
C GLY A 147 21.97 -10.70 17.80
N ALA A 148 20.75 -10.16 17.84
CA ALA A 148 19.60 -10.87 18.39
C ALA A 148 18.96 -11.77 17.34
N LEU A 149 18.96 -13.08 17.57
CA LEU A 149 18.46 -14.08 16.62
C LEU A 149 16.95 -13.97 16.40
N LEU A 150 16.53 -14.23 15.15
CA LEU A 150 15.14 -14.35 14.74
C LEU A 150 14.82 -15.83 14.54
N VAL A 151 14.00 -16.39 15.41
CA VAL A 151 13.65 -17.82 15.39
C VAL A 151 12.22 -18.00 14.88
N ALA A 152 12.03 -18.88 13.90
CA ALA A 152 10.73 -19.19 13.34
C ALA A 152 9.82 -19.86 14.38
N THR A 153 8.63 -19.30 14.57
CA THR A 153 7.59 -19.82 15.47
C THR A 153 6.69 -20.87 14.80
N VAL A 154 6.64 -20.88 13.46
CA VAL A 154 5.89 -21.84 12.64
C VAL A 154 6.75 -22.30 11.45
N GLY A 155 6.52 -23.51 10.97
CA GLY A 155 7.09 -23.99 9.71
C GLY A 155 6.27 -23.50 8.51
N GLY A 156 6.88 -23.42 7.33
CA GLY A 156 6.20 -23.02 6.11
C GLY A 156 7.12 -22.40 5.08
N THR A 157 6.57 -21.50 4.27
CA THR A 157 7.30 -20.77 3.23
C THR A 157 7.30 -19.28 3.53
N ILE A 158 8.44 -18.63 3.42
CA ILE A 158 8.53 -17.17 3.55
C ILE A 158 7.74 -16.53 2.39
N ARG A 159 6.67 -15.80 2.72
CA ARG A 159 5.80 -15.10 1.74
C ARG A 159 5.95 -13.59 1.76
N GLY A 160 6.63 -13.05 2.76
CA GLY A 160 7.00 -11.64 2.82
C GLY A 160 8.20 -11.46 3.73
N ILE A 161 9.17 -10.67 3.30
CA ILE A 161 10.40 -10.40 4.03
C ILE A 161 10.88 -8.99 3.72
N LEU A 162 11.42 -8.31 4.73
CA LEU A 162 12.14 -7.06 4.52
C LEU A 162 13.49 -7.34 3.83
N LYS A 163 13.97 -6.38 3.04
CA LYS A 163 15.28 -6.50 2.39
C LYS A 163 16.40 -6.63 3.42
N ASP A 164 17.38 -7.51 3.17
CA ASP A 164 18.60 -7.60 3.97
C ASP A 164 19.32 -6.24 4.07
N GLY A 165 19.91 -5.99 5.24
CA GLY A 165 20.80 -4.85 5.49
C GLY A 165 20.08 -3.53 5.80
N ILE A 166 18.75 -3.53 5.89
CA ILE A 166 18.00 -2.32 6.25
C ILE A 166 17.97 -2.12 7.77
N ARG A 167 17.90 -0.86 8.19
CA ARG A 167 17.74 -0.49 9.60
C ARG A 167 16.26 -0.58 10.00
N VAL A 168 15.98 -1.26 11.11
CA VAL A 168 14.64 -1.50 11.65
C VAL A 168 14.53 -1.01 13.08
N ARG A 169 13.29 -0.73 13.51
CA ARG A 169 12.97 -0.40 14.91
C ARG A 169 12.51 -1.66 15.64
N GLN A 170 12.65 -1.70 16.95
CA GLN A 170 12.06 -2.74 17.78
C GLN A 170 10.55 -2.85 17.51
N GLY A 171 10.04 -4.08 17.43
CA GLY A 171 8.63 -4.36 17.14
C GLY A 171 8.23 -4.15 15.67
N GLN A 172 9.16 -3.76 14.79
CA GLN A 172 8.88 -3.69 13.36
C GLN A 172 8.73 -5.08 12.77
N LYS A 173 7.66 -5.31 12.01
CA LYS A 173 7.44 -6.59 11.33
C LYS A 173 8.51 -6.81 10.26
N LEU A 174 9.20 -7.95 10.33
CA LEU A 174 10.31 -8.31 9.44
C LEU A 174 9.91 -9.34 8.40
N LEU A 175 9.14 -10.36 8.82
CA LEU A 175 8.88 -11.54 8.02
C LEU A 175 7.44 -12.03 8.20
N ASP A 176 6.92 -12.72 7.20
CA ASP A 176 5.62 -13.39 7.14
C ASP A 176 5.79 -14.78 6.53
N ILE A 177 5.43 -15.81 7.29
CA ILE A 177 5.48 -17.23 6.90
C ILE A 177 4.08 -17.67 6.46
N ASP A 178 3.99 -18.39 5.34
CA ASP A 178 2.81 -19.11 4.91
C ASP A 178 2.91 -20.57 5.35
N PRO A 179 2.12 -21.02 6.33
CA PRO A 179 2.22 -22.38 6.87
C PRO A 179 1.53 -23.44 5.99
N ARG A 180 0.91 -23.04 4.88
CA ARG A 180 0.22 -23.97 3.98
C ARG A 180 1.22 -24.78 3.14
N GLU A 181 0.82 -25.98 2.74
CA GLU A 181 1.60 -26.82 1.82
C GLU A 181 1.82 -26.16 0.47
N GLU A 182 0.80 -25.50 -0.08
CA GLU A 182 0.84 -24.83 -1.39
C GLU A 182 0.64 -23.31 -1.24
N PRO A 183 1.72 -22.54 -0.96
CA PRO A 183 1.63 -21.09 -0.83
C PRO A 183 1.56 -20.40 -2.20
N VAL A 184 0.78 -19.32 -2.27
CA VAL A 184 0.75 -18.43 -3.43
C VAL A 184 1.64 -17.22 -3.14
N LEU A 185 2.81 -17.16 -3.79
CA LEU A 185 3.84 -16.15 -3.54
C LEU A 185 3.84 -15.01 -4.56
N THR A 186 3.23 -15.22 -5.71
CA THR A 186 3.19 -14.26 -6.82
C THR A 186 1.76 -13.80 -7.10
N GLY A 187 1.64 -12.69 -7.83
CA GLY A 187 0.36 -12.12 -8.22
C GLY A 187 -0.21 -11.13 -7.22
N ILE A 188 -1.48 -10.78 -7.42
CA ILE A 188 -2.20 -9.78 -6.63
C ILE A 188 -3.25 -10.50 -5.80
N SER A 189 -3.23 -10.32 -4.48
CA SER A 189 -4.24 -10.94 -3.60
C SER A 189 -5.66 -10.48 -3.96
N GLN A 190 -6.68 -11.33 -3.71
CA GLN A 190 -8.09 -10.96 -3.90
C GLN A 190 -8.45 -9.63 -3.21
N LYS A 191 -7.90 -9.39 -2.02
CA LYS A 191 -8.09 -8.11 -1.31
C LYS A 191 -7.56 -6.92 -2.10
N ALA A 192 -6.34 -7.03 -2.62
CA ALA A 192 -5.74 -5.96 -3.41
C ALA A 192 -6.45 -5.78 -4.76
N GLN A 193 -6.96 -6.86 -5.37
CA GLN A 193 -7.79 -6.79 -6.58
C GLN A 193 -9.10 -6.03 -6.33
N ALA A 194 -9.82 -6.35 -5.24
CA ALA A 194 -11.06 -5.67 -4.89
C ALA A 194 -10.86 -4.17 -4.63
N ILE A 195 -9.80 -3.80 -3.89
CA ILE A 195 -9.45 -2.39 -3.66
C ILE A 195 -9.11 -1.69 -4.99
N ALA A 196 -8.29 -2.33 -5.85
CA ALA A 196 -7.94 -1.77 -7.15
C ALA A 196 -9.16 -1.59 -8.06
N ALA A 197 -10.11 -2.54 -8.03
CA ALA A 197 -11.36 -2.45 -8.77
C ALA A 197 -12.21 -1.26 -8.29
N GLY A 198 -12.32 -1.06 -6.97
CA GLY A 198 -12.97 0.10 -6.38
C GLY A 198 -12.35 1.43 -6.82
N VAL A 199 -11.02 1.53 -6.81
CA VAL A 199 -10.30 2.71 -7.30
C VAL A 199 -10.58 2.95 -8.79
N ALA A 200 -10.48 1.92 -9.63
CA ALA A 200 -10.73 2.04 -11.07
C ALA A 200 -12.18 2.46 -11.37
N ALA A 201 -13.15 1.90 -10.65
CA ALA A 201 -14.56 2.26 -10.78
C ALA A 201 -14.82 3.72 -10.37
N ALA A 202 -14.21 4.19 -9.27
CA ALA A 202 -14.31 5.56 -8.83
C ALA A 202 -13.75 6.56 -9.87
N ILE A 203 -12.59 6.24 -10.46
CA ILE A 203 -11.98 7.06 -11.52
C ILE A 203 -12.90 7.12 -12.75
N ALA A 204 -13.37 5.97 -13.23
CA ALA A 204 -14.25 5.90 -14.42
C ALA A 204 -15.57 6.67 -14.22
N ALA A 205 -16.16 6.57 -13.02
CA ALA A 205 -17.36 7.33 -12.67
C ALA A 205 -17.09 8.84 -12.66
N TRP A 206 -15.97 9.28 -12.07
CA TRP A 206 -15.57 10.69 -12.05
C TRP A 206 -15.31 11.24 -13.45
N GLU A 207 -14.59 10.52 -14.30
CA GLU A 207 -14.33 10.93 -15.70
C GLU A 207 -15.63 11.11 -16.49
N THR A 208 -16.59 10.19 -16.30
CA THR A 208 -17.91 10.27 -16.93
C THR A 208 -18.70 11.50 -16.47
N SER A 209 -18.67 11.81 -15.17
CA SER A 209 -19.32 12.99 -14.60
C SER A 209 -18.63 14.29 -15.02
N ALA A 210 -17.30 14.30 -15.09
CA ALA A 210 -16.51 15.45 -15.52
C ALA A 210 -16.75 15.79 -16.99
N ALA A 211 -16.84 14.79 -17.87
CA ALA A 211 -17.18 14.97 -19.28
C ALA A 211 -18.59 15.56 -19.51
N ARG A 212 -19.49 15.43 -18.53
CA ARG A 212 -20.86 15.98 -18.58
C ARG A 212 -20.96 17.39 -18.01
N ARG A 213 -19.90 17.94 -17.42
CA ARG A 213 -19.91 19.32 -16.89
C ARG A 213 -19.75 20.30 -18.06
N PRO A 214 -20.65 21.28 -18.24
CA PRO A 214 -20.46 22.31 -19.26
C PRO A 214 -19.14 23.06 -18.98
N PRO A 215 -18.42 23.54 -20.01
CA PRO A 215 -17.22 24.33 -19.81
C PRO A 215 -17.56 25.52 -18.90
N ALA A 216 -16.70 25.78 -17.90
CA ALA A 216 -16.88 26.93 -17.03
C ALA A 216 -16.99 28.18 -17.89
N LYS A 217 -18.06 28.98 -17.71
CA LYS A 217 -18.14 30.30 -18.34
C LYS A 217 -16.92 31.08 -17.89
N GLU A 218 -16.00 31.36 -18.81
CA GLU A 218 -14.94 32.34 -18.59
C GLU A 218 -15.62 33.64 -18.14
N GLY A 219 -15.38 34.04 -16.90
CA GLY A 219 -15.89 35.28 -16.35
C GLY A 219 -15.42 36.43 -17.22
N GLY A 220 -16.37 37.09 -17.87
CA GLY A 220 -16.13 38.33 -18.59
C GLY A 220 -15.51 39.38 -17.67
N ARG A 221 -14.58 40.11 -18.28
CA ARG A 221 -13.82 41.27 -17.81
C ARG A 221 -14.50 42.15 -16.76
#